data_AF-A0A0B8Q747-F1
#
_entry.id   AF-A0A0B8Q747-F1
#
_cell.length_a   1.000
_cell.length_b   1.000
_cell.length_c   1.000
_cell.angle_alpha   90.00
_cell.angle_beta   90.00
_cell.angle_gamma   90.00
#
_symmetry.space_group_name_H-M   'P 1'
#
loop_
_entity.id
_entity.type
_entity.pdbx_description
1 polymer ?
#
loop_
_entity_poly.entity_id
_entity_poly.type
_entity_poly.pdbx_seq_one_letter_code
_entity_poly.pdbx_strand_id
1 'polypeptide(L)'
;MHSECLTGDVFHSSRCDCGEQLDETINKMATEGGVLLYLRQEGRGIGLYNKIDAYRLQSEGLNTYEANNHLGFADDLRDFEEAAQMLKALGVKQIRLVTNNPKKIRELKEHGIEIQEVINTMAHVKAGNENYLKAKASHGKHNLDL
;
A
#
# COMPACT_ATOMS: atom_id res chain seq x y z
N MET A 1 -3.36 -0.17 -7.82
CA MET A 1 -4.27 0.31 -6.74
C MET A 1 -3.42 0.87 -5.61
N HIS A 2 -3.52 2.17 -5.37
CA HIS A 2 -2.68 2.91 -4.43
C HIS A 2 -3.49 3.34 -3.20
N SER A 3 -2.93 3.13 -2.01
CA SER A 3 -3.50 3.74 -0.79
C SER A 3 -2.70 5.01 -0.51
N GLU A 4 -3.39 6.13 -0.36
CA GLU A 4 -2.82 7.45 -0.09
C GLU A 4 -1.75 7.38 0.99
N CYS A 5 -0.60 8.00 0.69
CA CYS A 5 0.51 8.16 1.61
C CYS A 5 1.11 9.54 1.38
N LEU A 6 0.54 10.58 1.98
CA LEU A 6 0.95 11.97 1.78
C LEU A 6 2.46 12.18 1.94
N THR A 7 3.04 11.54 2.97
CA THR A 7 4.49 11.60 3.24
C THR A 7 5.32 11.00 2.11
N GLY A 8 4.89 9.91 1.50
CA GLY A 8 5.60 9.28 0.38
C GLY A 8 5.31 9.96 -0.95
N ASP A 9 4.03 10.17 -1.23
CA ASP A 9 3.51 10.60 -2.52
C ASP A 9 3.82 12.07 -2.84
N VAL A 10 3.83 12.94 -1.82
CA VAL A 10 4.02 14.39 -2.01
C VAL A 10 5.35 14.87 -1.43
N PHE A 11 5.73 14.36 -0.26
CA PHE A 11 6.95 14.80 0.43
C PHE A 11 8.18 13.90 0.16
N HIS A 12 8.05 12.89 -0.71
CA HIS A 12 9.14 11.98 -1.09
C HIS A 12 9.87 11.36 0.12
N SER A 13 9.12 10.94 1.13
CA SER A 13 9.67 10.41 2.37
C SER A 13 10.62 9.23 2.13
N SER A 14 11.77 9.26 2.80
CA SER A 14 12.72 8.14 2.83
C SER A 14 12.28 7.00 3.77
N ARG A 15 11.20 7.17 4.54
CA ARG A 15 10.72 6.20 5.56
C ARG A 15 9.79 5.11 5.00
N CYS A 16 9.32 5.26 3.77
CA CYS A 16 8.45 4.28 3.10
C CYS A 16 8.83 4.17 1.61
N ASP A 17 8.19 3.23 0.91
CA ASP A 17 8.34 2.98 -0.53
C ASP A 17 7.14 3.47 -1.35
N CYS A 18 6.19 4.18 -0.73
CA CYS A 18 4.90 4.50 -1.35
C CYS A 18 5.02 5.42 -2.56
N GLY A 19 5.84 6.47 -2.48
CA GLY A 19 6.04 7.40 -3.59
C GLY A 19 6.68 6.71 -4.78
N GLU A 20 7.71 5.90 -4.54
CA GLU A 20 8.38 5.15 -5.61
C GLU A 20 7.47 4.08 -6.25
N GLN A 21 6.62 3.41 -5.46
CA GLN A 21 5.60 2.48 -5.98
C GLN A 21 4.57 3.20 -6.87
N LEU A 22 4.19 4.43 -6.51
CA LEU A 22 3.29 5.26 -7.30
C LEU A 22 3.96 5.67 -8.61
N ASP A 23 5.19 6.18 -8.56
CA ASP A 23 5.96 6.58 -9.74
C ASP A 23 6.22 5.40 -10.69
N GLU A 24 6.61 4.24 -10.16
CA GLU A 24 6.78 3.00 -10.93
C GLU A 24 5.49 2.63 -11.67
N THR A 25 4.35 2.72 -10.97
CA THR A 25 3.04 2.41 -11.55
C THR A 25 2.66 3.41 -12.65
N ILE A 26 2.86 4.71 -12.42
CA ILE A 26 2.57 5.76 -13.41
C ILE A 26 3.44 5.60 -14.66
N ASN A 27 4.74 5.32 -14.48
CA ASN A 27 5.66 5.09 -15.59
C ASN A 27 5.27 3.86 -16.42
N LYS A 28 4.84 2.77 -15.78
CA LYS A 28 4.31 1.58 -16.48
C LYS A 28 3.00 1.88 -17.22
N MET A 29 2.12 2.69 -16.61
CA MET A 29 0.87 3.12 -17.26
C MET A 29 1.11 4.02 -18.47
N ALA A 30 2.22 4.78 -18.52
CA ALA A 30 2.55 5.61 -19.67
C ALA A 30 2.77 4.79 -20.96
N THR A 31 3.19 3.53 -20.83
CA THR A 31 3.43 2.63 -21.97
C THR A 31 2.30 1.62 -22.18
N GLU A 32 1.69 1.10 -21.12
CA GLU A 32 0.69 0.03 -21.18
C GLU A 32 -0.77 0.53 -21.07
N GLY A 33 -0.98 1.79 -20.67
CA GLY A 33 -2.28 2.30 -20.24
C GLY A 33 -2.74 1.72 -18.90
N GLY A 34 -3.97 2.04 -18.50
CA GLY A 34 -4.59 1.46 -17.31
C GLY A 34 -5.35 2.47 -16.46
N VAL A 35 -5.70 2.05 -15.24
CA VAL A 35 -6.45 2.86 -14.26
C VAL A 35 -5.69 2.89 -12.94
N LEU A 36 -5.44 4.10 -12.44
CA LEU A 36 -4.92 4.31 -11.09
C LEU A 36 -6.09 4.60 -10.14
N LEU A 37 -6.41 3.64 -9.27
CA LEU A 37 -7.31 3.86 -8.14
C LEU A 37 -6.50 4.42 -6.97
N TYR A 38 -6.73 5.69 -6.63
CA TYR A 38 -6.10 6.38 -5.51
C TYR A 38 -7.07 6.43 -4.32
N LEU A 39 -6.90 5.51 -3.37
CA LEU A 39 -7.79 5.34 -2.22
C LEU A 39 -7.31 6.22 -1.06
N ARG A 40 -8.18 7.08 -0.55
CA ARG A 40 -7.88 8.03 0.53
C ARG A 40 -7.92 7.39 1.92
N GLN A 41 -7.08 6.36 2.08
CA GLN A 41 -7.01 5.49 3.26
C GLN A 41 -5.63 5.59 3.93
N GLU A 42 -5.25 6.81 4.28
CA GLU A 42 -3.94 7.16 4.85
C GLU A 42 -3.60 6.32 6.09
N GLY A 43 -2.32 5.99 6.26
CA GLY A 43 -1.82 5.29 7.45
C GLY A 43 -2.34 3.86 7.64
N ARG A 44 -2.81 3.18 6.58
CA ARG A 44 -3.55 1.91 6.70
C ARG A 44 -4.91 2.08 7.41
N GLY A 45 -5.57 3.21 7.18
CA GLY A 45 -6.89 3.52 7.73
C GLY A 45 -6.88 4.25 9.07
N ILE A 46 -5.72 4.45 9.70
CA ILE A 46 -5.62 5.22 10.97
C ILE A 46 -5.55 6.73 10.73
N GLY A 47 -5.33 7.19 9.50
CA GLY A 47 -5.20 8.60 9.15
C GLY A 47 -3.81 9.19 9.39
N LEU A 48 -3.60 10.43 8.93
CA LEU A 48 -2.29 11.09 8.91
C LEU A 48 -1.73 11.39 10.29
N TYR A 49 -2.54 11.93 11.20
CA TYR A 49 -2.07 12.32 12.53
C TYR A 49 -1.56 11.10 13.33
N ASN A 50 -2.35 10.03 13.36
CA ASN A 50 -1.95 8.78 14.02
C ASN A 50 -0.72 8.13 13.35
N LYS A 51 -0.56 8.28 12.03
CA LYS A 51 0.66 7.84 11.33
C LYS A 51 1.90 8.61 11.79
N ILE A 52 1.77 9.92 12.02
CA ILE A 52 2.86 10.76 12.56
C ILE A 52 3.20 10.33 13.99
N ASP A 53 2.19 10.04 14.82
CA ASP A 53 2.41 9.51 16.17
C ASP A 53 3.11 8.15 16.14
N ALA A 54 2.71 7.27 15.21
CA ALA A 54 3.36 5.98 14.99
C ALA A 54 4.81 6.15 14.53
N TYR A 55 5.14 7.19 13.75
CA TYR A 55 6.52 7.50 13.37
C TYR A 55 7.37 7.95 14.55
N ARG A 56 6.81 8.65 15.52
CA ARG A 56 7.51 8.99 16.77
C ARG A 56 7.90 7.72 17.52
N LEU A 57 6.95 6.82 17.73
CA LEU A 57 7.18 5.52 18.38
C LEU A 57 8.18 4.65 17.62
N GLN A 58 8.15 4.69 16.28
CA GLN A 58 9.13 3.98 15.46
C GLN A 58 10.55 4.53 15.62
N SER A 59 10.69 5.85 15.78
CA SER A 59 11.97 6.47 16.11
C SER A 59 12.46 6.13 17.52
N GLU A 60 11.58 5.67 18.40
CA GLU A 60 11.91 5.14 19.74
C GLU A 60 12.22 3.62 19.71
N GLY A 61 12.15 2.98 18.54
CA GLY A 61 12.59 1.60 18.32
C GLY A 61 11.48 0.59 18.00
N LEU A 62 10.21 0.99 18.04
CA LEU A 62 9.10 0.11 17.70
C LEU A 62 9.05 -0.13 16.18
N ASN A 63 8.61 -1.31 15.75
CA ASN A 63 8.27 -1.51 14.34
C ASN A 63 6.88 -0.91 14.03
N THR A 64 6.51 -0.85 12.74
CA THR A 64 5.26 -0.23 12.30
C THR A 64 4.00 -0.87 12.91
N TYR A 65 3.99 -2.19 13.12
CA TYR A 65 2.84 -2.89 13.69
C TYR A 65 2.78 -2.74 15.21
N GLU A 66 3.93 -2.80 15.88
CA GLU A 66 4.03 -2.51 17.32
C GLU A 66 3.58 -1.09 17.63
N ALA A 67 4.01 -0.11 16.84
CA ALA A 67 3.60 1.28 16.99
C ALA A 67 2.08 1.45 16.82
N ASN A 68 1.47 0.80 15.83
CA ASN A 68 0.03 0.84 15.62
C ASN A 68 -0.74 0.21 16.80
N ASN A 69 -0.31 -0.97 17.25
CA ASN A 69 -0.93 -1.66 18.39
C ASN A 69 -0.76 -0.86 19.69
N HIS A 70 0.39 -0.20 19.88
CA HIS A 70 0.62 0.69 21.02
C HIS A 70 -0.34 1.89 21.03
N LEU A 71 -0.72 2.39 19.86
CA LEU A 71 -1.73 3.44 19.69
C LEU A 71 -3.17 2.91 19.73
N GLY A 72 -3.38 1.61 19.94
CA GLY A 72 -4.70 0.99 20.03
C GLY A 72 -5.35 0.64 18.70
N PHE A 73 -4.60 0.65 17.59
CA PHE A 73 -5.08 0.30 16.26
C PHE A 73 -4.69 -1.12 15.85
N ALA A 74 -5.54 -1.76 15.03
CA ALA A 74 -5.16 -3.00 14.37
C ALA A 74 -4.06 -2.77 13.32
N ASP A 75 -3.43 -3.86 12.90
CA ASP A 75 -2.31 -3.85 11.94
C ASP A 75 -2.66 -3.20 10.59
N ASP A 76 -3.88 -3.40 10.10
CA ASP A 76 -4.38 -2.86 8.83
C ASP A 76 -5.92 -2.75 8.84
N LEU A 77 -6.43 -1.52 8.99
CA LEU A 77 -7.87 -1.22 9.04
C LEU A 77 -8.48 -0.91 7.66
N ARG A 78 -7.70 -1.02 6.57
CA ARG A 78 -8.21 -0.75 5.23
C ARG A 78 -9.21 -1.79 4.79
N ASP A 79 -10.12 -1.36 3.93
CA ASP A 79 -11.05 -2.19 3.19
C ASP A 79 -10.93 -1.83 1.70
N PHE A 80 -10.92 -2.82 0.82
CA PHE A 80 -10.80 -2.63 -0.62
C PHE A 80 -12.13 -2.79 -1.36
N GLU A 81 -13.27 -2.80 -0.66
CA GLU A 81 -14.60 -2.76 -1.28
C GLU A 81 -14.77 -1.54 -2.20
N GLU A 82 -14.38 -0.34 -1.75
CA GLU A 82 -14.47 0.89 -2.54
C GLU A 82 -13.75 0.76 -3.90
N ALA A 83 -12.58 0.11 -3.91
CA ALA A 83 -11.85 -0.13 -5.15
C ALA A 83 -12.60 -1.06 -6.10
N ALA A 84 -13.22 -2.11 -5.57
CA ALA A 84 -14.04 -3.00 -6.38
C ALA A 84 -15.28 -2.27 -6.94
N GLN A 85 -15.91 -1.40 -6.15
CA GLN A 85 -17.02 -0.56 -6.61
C GLN A 85 -16.58 0.41 -7.71
N MET A 86 -15.41 1.05 -7.57
CA MET A 86 -14.84 1.92 -8.61
C MET A 86 -14.61 1.15 -9.92
N LEU A 87 -14.05 -0.07 -9.86
CA LEU A 87 -13.83 -0.91 -11.05
C LEU A 87 -15.15 -1.29 -11.71
N LYS A 88 -16.16 -1.69 -10.92
CA LYS A 88 -17.50 -2.00 -11.44
C LYS A 88 -18.15 -0.78 -12.11
N ALA A 89 -18.02 0.40 -11.52
CA ALA A 89 -18.53 1.64 -12.09
C ALA A 89 -17.87 1.98 -13.44
N LEU A 90 -16.59 1.63 -13.61
CA LEU A 90 -15.86 1.74 -14.87
C LEU A 90 -16.19 0.62 -15.88
N GLY A 91 -17.03 -0.35 -15.50
CA GLY A 91 -17.34 -1.52 -16.33
C GLY A 91 -16.19 -2.53 -16.43
N VAL A 92 -15.17 -2.43 -15.57
CA VAL A 92 -13.98 -3.28 -15.57
C VAL A 92 -14.22 -4.51 -14.69
N LYS A 93 -14.21 -5.69 -15.30
CA LYS A 93 -14.42 -6.98 -14.60
C LYS A 93 -13.14 -7.79 -14.40
N GLN A 94 -12.13 -7.52 -15.22
CA GLN A 94 -10.92 -8.30 -15.31
C GLN A 94 -9.72 -7.36 -15.36
N ILE A 95 -8.70 -7.60 -14.52
CA ILE A 95 -7.55 -6.72 -14.36
C ILE A 95 -6.23 -7.49 -14.26
N ARG A 96 -5.14 -6.82 -14.66
CA ARG A 96 -3.78 -7.11 -14.21
C ARG A 96 -3.50 -6.17 -13.04
N LEU A 97 -3.28 -6.71 -11.85
CA LEU A 97 -3.21 -5.93 -10.62
C LEU A 97 -1.76 -5.68 -10.20
N VAL A 98 -1.37 -4.41 -10.15
CA VAL A 98 -0.08 -3.98 -9.58
C VAL A 98 -0.21 -3.93 -8.05
N THR A 99 0.42 -4.88 -7.33
CA THR A 99 0.42 -4.94 -5.85
C THR A 99 1.42 -5.97 -5.29
N ASN A 100 2.04 -5.64 -4.16
CA ASN A 100 2.77 -6.61 -3.32
C ASN A 100 1.95 -7.11 -2.12
N ASN A 101 0.74 -6.57 -1.91
CA ASN A 101 -0.10 -6.86 -0.75
C ASN A 101 -1.10 -7.99 -1.08
N PRO A 102 -1.04 -9.16 -0.39
CA PRO A 102 -1.99 -10.25 -0.59
C PRO A 102 -3.43 -9.91 -0.19
N LYS A 103 -3.63 -9.01 0.79
CA LYS A 103 -4.96 -8.54 1.21
C LYS A 103 -5.74 -7.91 0.05
N LYS A 104 -5.07 -7.07 -0.74
CA LYS A 104 -5.62 -6.42 -1.94
C LYS A 104 -6.10 -7.44 -2.98
N ILE A 105 -5.35 -8.52 -3.17
CA ILE A 105 -5.68 -9.58 -4.14
C ILE A 105 -6.93 -10.33 -3.67
N ARG A 106 -6.96 -10.71 -2.39
CA ARG A 106 -8.06 -11.48 -1.81
C ARG A 106 -9.37 -10.69 -1.84
N GLU A 107 -9.38 -9.47 -1.30
CA GLU A 107 -10.61 -8.67 -1.17
C GLU A 107 -11.20 -8.29 -2.55
N LEU A 108 -10.36 -7.94 -3.53
CA LEU A 108 -10.86 -7.68 -4.89
C LEU A 108 -11.52 -8.92 -5.51
N LYS A 109 -10.95 -10.12 -5.30
CA LYS A 109 -11.56 -11.39 -5.74
C LYS A 109 -12.89 -11.66 -5.04
N GLU A 110 -12.95 -11.46 -3.72
CA GLU A 110 -14.17 -11.62 -2.91
C GLU A 110 -15.29 -10.66 -3.38
N HIS A 111 -14.94 -9.46 -3.83
CA HIS A 111 -15.89 -8.52 -4.42
C HIS A 111 -16.18 -8.76 -5.92
N GLY A 112 -15.70 -9.86 -6.49
CA GLY A 112 -16.05 -10.30 -7.86
C GLY A 112 -15.23 -9.65 -8.97
N ILE A 113 -14.03 -9.14 -8.66
CA ILE A 113 -13.06 -8.69 -9.67
C ILE A 113 -12.14 -9.85 -10.03
N GLU A 114 -12.06 -10.18 -11.31
CA GLU A 114 -11.16 -11.20 -11.81
C GLU A 114 -9.73 -10.64 -11.94
N ILE A 115 -8.76 -11.29 -11.29
CA ILE A 115 -7.34 -10.94 -11.39
C ILE A 115 -6.66 -11.95 -12.31
N GLN A 116 -6.33 -11.52 -13.53
CA GLN A 116 -5.59 -12.33 -14.51
C GLN A 116 -4.12 -12.50 -14.12
N GLU A 117 -3.52 -11.44 -13.62
CA GLU A 117 -2.09 -11.37 -13.35
C GLU A 117 -1.86 -10.45 -12.15
N VAL A 118 -0.89 -10.81 -11.31
CA VAL A 118 -0.38 -9.96 -10.24
C VAL A 118 1.01 -9.50 -10.65
N ILE A 119 1.18 -8.18 -10.76
CA ILE A 119 2.45 -7.55 -11.11
C ILE A 119 3.01 -6.96 -9.81
N ASN A 120 4.15 -7.49 -9.35
CA ASN A 120 4.81 -6.98 -8.16
C ASN A 120 5.54 -5.67 -8.48
N THR A 121 5.55 -4.74 -7.52
CA THR A 121 6.39 -3.54 -7.58
C THR A 121 7.76 -3.81 -6.96
N MET A 122 8.77 -3.04 -7.32
CA MET A 122 10.06 -3.11 -6.65
C MET A 122 9.94 -2.71 -5.17
N ALA A 123 10.87 -3.21 -4.33
CA ALA A 123 10.89 -2.87 -2.91
C ALA A 123 11.39 -1.45 -2.62
N HIS A 124 12.11 -0.82 -3.57
CA HIS A 124 12.66 0.53 -3.47
C HIS A 124 13.37 0.78 -2.13
N VAL A 125 14.39 -0.05 -1.86
CA VAL A 125 15.16 -0.01 -0.61
C VAL A 125 15.94 1.29 -0.52
N LYS A 126 15.79 1.99 0.60
CA LYS A 126 16.47 3.24 0.97
C LYS A 126 16.98 3.10 2.40
N ALA A 127 18.01 3.87 2.75
CA ALA A 127 18.59 3.87 4.10
C ALA A 127 17.57 4.15 5.23
N GLY A 128 16.43 4.80 4.92
CA GLY A 128 15.38 5.12 5.89
C GLY A 128 14.20 4.14 5.98
N ASN A 129 14.09 3.15 5.08
CA ASN A 129 12.89 2.29 5.00
C ASN A 129 13.18 0.78 5.16
N GLU A 130 14.42 0.36 5.38
CA GLU A 130 14.77 -1.07 5.50
C GLU A 130 13.95 -1.80 6.56
N ASN A 131 13.84 -1.25 7.77
CA ASN A 131 13.07 -1.85 8.85
C ASN A 131 11.57 -1.91 8.52
N TYR A 132 11.07 -0.87 7.86
CA TYR A 132 9.68 -0.81 7.39
C TYR A 132 9.41 -1.91 6.35
N LEU A 133 10.29 -2.09 5.37
CA LEU A 133 10.16 -3.12 4.33
C LEU A 133 10.29 -4.53 4.92
N LYS A 134 11.24 -4.74 5.84
CA LYS A 134 11.38 -6.01 6.58
C LYS A 134 10.10 -6.36 7.33
N ALA A 135 9.51 -5.42 8.07
CA ALA A 135 8.24 -5.63 8.76
C ALA A 135 7.09 -5.91 7.77
N LYS A 136 7.05 -5.21 6.65
CA LYS A 136 6.04 -5.40 5.59
C LYS A 136 6.12 -6.80 4.98
N ALA A 137 7.33 -7.33 4.77
CA ALA A 137 7.56 -8.70 4.30
C ALA A 137 7.26 -9.76 5.36
N SER A 138 7.83 -9.63 6.57
CA SER A 138 7.74 -10.67 7.62
C SER A 138 6.37 -10.75 8.28
N HIS A 139 5.78 -9.61 8.61
CA HIS A 139 4.52 -9.53 9.37
C HIS A 139 3.32 -9.34 8.44
N GLY A 140 3.44 -8.41 7.48
CA GLY A 140 2.39 -8.14 6.50
C GLY A 140 2.27 -9.20 5.39
N LYS A 141 3.24 -10.12 5.29
CA LYS A 141 3.34 -11.15 4.25
C LYS A 141 3.31 -10.57 2.83
N HIS A 142 3.85 -9.35 2.66
CA HIS A 142 3.97 -8.75 1.34
C HIS A 142 5.02 -9.50 0.51
N ASN A 143 4.74 -9.68 -0.78
CA ASN A 143 5.68 -10.28 -1.72
C ASN A 143 6.68 -9.21 -2.20
N LEU A 144 7.79 -9.07 -1.48
CA LEU A 144 8.87 -8.14 -1.77
C LEU A 144 10.15 -8.94 -2.01
N ASP A 145 10.87 -8.63 -3.09
CA ASP A 145 12.23 -9.10 -3.32
C ASP A 145 13.18 -8.11 -2.64
N LEU A 146 13.82 -8.52 -1.54
CA LEU A 146 14.64 -7.68 -0.64
C LEU A 146 16.12 -8.05 -0.69
#